data_AF-A0A2U0SZQ6-F1
#
_entry.id   AF-A0A2U0SZQ6-F1
#
_cell.length_a   1.000
_cell.length_b   1.000
_cell.length_c   1.000
_cell.angle_alpha   90.00
_cell.angle_beta   90.00
_cell.angle_gamma   90.00
#
_symmetry.space_group_name_H-M   'P 1'
#
loop_
_entity.id
_entity.type
_entity.pdbx_description
1 polymer ?
#
loop_
_entity_poly.entity_id
_entity_poly.type
_entity_poly.pdbx_seq_one_letter_code
_entity_poly.pdbx_strand_id
1 'polypeptide(L)'
;MINNEQRNPPVRATPIDSFQGRVQPWMMACFGAEISADGAERNHRFLEESLELVQACGCTASEAHQLVDYVFGRPVGERAQEVGGVTVTLAALCLAQGLDMHAAGETELARVWTQVEAIRAKQAAKPKHSPLPAAAPQPIIGRLMDQISALPVLWGLNEPGALLRNSDVFRVLVAAGREQAALEHAADVAAGSAP
;
A
#
# COMPACT_ATOMS: atom_id res chain seq x y z
N MET A 1 -22.48 -54.84 -7.95
CA MET A 1 -22.62 -53.78 -8.97
C MET A 1 -23.28 -52.60 -8.28
N ILE A 2 -22.49 -51.60 -7.87
CA ILE A 2 -23.00 -50.41 -7.19
C ILE A 2 -23.02 -49.30 -8.25
N ASN A 3 -24.20 -48.74 -8.48
CA ASN A 3 -24.47 -47.75 -9.51
C ASN A 3 -23.65 -46.48 -9.26
N ASN A 4 -22.80 -46.15 -10.24
CA ASN A 4 -22.08 -44.89 -10.34
C ASN A 4 -23.05 -43.84 -10.91
N GLU A 5 -23.95 -43.32 -10.07
CA GLU A 5 -24.79 -42.19 -10.44
C GLU A 5 -23.93 -40.95 -10.64
N GLN A 6 -23.89 -40.52 -11.91
CA GLN A 6 -23.76 -39.14 -12.39
C GLN A 6 -23.29 -38.10 -11.35
N ARG A 7 -21.98 -38.09 -11.08
CA ARG A 7 -21.32 -36.85 -10.66
C ARG A 7 -21.32 -35.91 -11.86
N ASN A 8 -22.28 -34.99 -11.88
CA ASN A 8 -22.25 -33.85 -12.78
C ASN A 8 -20.90 -33.14 -12.55
N PRO A 9 -20.04 -32.94 -13.57
CA PRO A 9 -18.79 -32.24 -13.37
C PRO A 9 -19.09 -30.82 -12.85
N PRO A 10 -18.25 -30.26 -11.96
CA PRO A 10 -18.44 -28.89 -11.51
C PRO A 10 -18.48 -27.97 -12.74
N VAL A 11 -19.56 -27.21 -12.88
CA VAL A 11 -19.71 -26.21 -13.94
C VAL A 11 -18.53 -25.25 -13.80
N ARG A 12 -17.59 -25.29 -14.75
CA ARG A 12 -16.49 -24.32 -14.79
C ARG A 12 -17.12 -22.96 -15.05
N ALA A 13 -16.85 -21.99 -14.19
CA ALA A 13 -17.23 -20.60 -14.43
C ALA A 13 -16.69 -20.17 -15.80
N THR A 14 -17.53 -19.52 -16.61
CA THR A 14 -17.11 -18.88 -17.85
C THR A 14 -16.06 -17.82 -17.50
N PRO A 15 -15.08 -17.49 -18.36
CA PRO A 15 -14.05 -16.50 -18.03
C PRO A 15 -14.60 -15.19 -17.47
N ILE A 16 -15.78 -14.73 -17.94
CA ILE A 16 -16.47 -13.51 -17.48
C ILE A 16 -17.06 -13.66 -16.06
N ASP A 17 -17.46 -14.87 -15.64
CA ASP A 17 -18.09 -15.10 -14.34
C ASP A 17 -17.05 -15.17 -13.21
N SER A 18 -15.79 -15.45 -13.55
CA SER A 18 -14.69 -15.47 -12.58
C SER A 18 -14.42 -14.07 -11.99
N PHE A 19 -13.87 -14.03 -10.77
CA PHE A 19 -13.44 -12.76 -10.15
C PHE A 19 -12.49 -11.97 -11.07
N GLN A 20 -11.46 -12.64 -11.60
CA GLN A 20 -10.51 -12.04 -12.54
C GLN A 20 -11.22 -11.52 -13.80
N GLY A 21 -12.19 -12.26 -14.33
CA GLY A 21 -13.02 -11.85 -15.45
C GLY A 21 -13.80 -10.57 -15.19
N ARG A 22 -14.33 -10.39 -13.97
CA ARG A 22 -15.08 -9.20 -13.57
C ARG A 22 -14.21 -7.99 -13.25
N VAL A 23 -12.93 -8.19 -12.91
CA VAL A 23 -11.96 -7.09 -12.76
C VAL A 23 -11.68 -6.41 -14.11
N GLN A 24 -11.66 -7.15 -15.22
CA GLN A 24 -11.33 -6.60 -16.53
C GLN A 24 -12.30 -5.48 -17.00
N PRO A 25 -13.64 -5.62 -16.94
CA PRO A 25 -14.56 -4.54 -17.26
C PRO A 25 -14.34 -3.27 -16.41
N TRP A 26 -14.05 -3.42 -15.12
CA TRP A 26 -13.75 -2.28 -14.24
C TRP A 26 -12.46 -1.57 -14.65
N MET A 27 -11.41 -2.35 -14.94
CA MET A 27 -10.14 -1.82 -15.47
C MET A 27 -10.36 -1.01 -16.74
N MET A 28 -11.13 -1.56 -17.69
CA MET A 28 -11.48 -0.87 -18.94
C MET A 28 -12.28 0.40 -18.70
N ALA A 29 -13.24 0.38 -17.77
CA ALA A 29 -14.03 1.55 -17.42
C ALA A 29 -13.17 2.66 -16.80
N CYS A 30 -12.24 2.34 -15.90
CA CYS A 30 -11.42 3.34 -15.23
C CYS A 30 -10.25 3.86 -16.08
N PHE A 31 -9.60 2.97 -16.84
CA PHE A 31 -8.27 3.23 -17.39
C PHE A 31 -8.19 3.11 -18.92
N GLY A 32 -9.20 2.52 -19.59
CA GLY A 32 -9.14 2.22 -21.01
C GLY A 32 -8.12 1.12 -21.36
N ALA A 33 -7.99 0.79 -22.64
CA ALA A 33 -7.19 -0.36 -23.10
C ALA A 33 -5.69 -0.21 -22.80
N GLU A 34 -5.12 0.97 -23.07
CA GLU A 34 -3.68 1.21 -23.00
C GLU A 34 -3.15 1.10 -21.55
N ILE A 35 -3.74 1.86 -20.63
CA ILE A 35 -3.31 1.85 -19.22
C ILE A 35 -3.67 0.51 -18.55
N SER A 36 -4.77 -0.14 -18.94
CA SER A 36 -5.09 -1.48 -18.41
C SER A 36 -4.08 -2.53 -18.82
N ALA A 37 -3.47 -2.40 -20.00
CA ALA A 37 -2.46 -3.30 -20.53
C ALA A 37 -1.02 -2.94 -20.11
N ASP A 38 -0.82 -1.83 -19.39
CA ASP A 38 0.50 -1.42 -18.90
C ASP A 38 0.98 -2.33 -17.77
N GLY A 39 1.83 -3.28 -18.12
CA GLY A 39 2.38 -4.26 -17.17
C GLY A 39 3.22 -3.63 -16.05
N ALA A 40 3.88 -2.49 -16.29
CA ALA A 40 4.69 -1.84 -15.26
C ALA A 40 3.79 -1.14 -14.23
N GLU A 41 2.76 -0.42 -14.69
CA GLU A 41 1.76 0.19 -13.82
C GLU A 41 1.02 -0.88 -13.00
N ARG A 42 0.63 -2.00 -13.62
CA ARG A 42 -0.03 -3.11 -12.92
C ARG A 42 0.88 -3.77 -11.89
N ASN A 43 2.16 -3.93 -12.20
CA ASN A 43 3.17 -4.44 -11.26
C ASN A 43 3.30 -3.52 -10.04
N HIS A 44 3.46 -2.21 -10.24
CA HIS A 44 3.58 -1.26 -9.14
C HIS A 44 2.30 -1.19 -8.28
N ARG A 45 1.13 -1.22 -8.91
CA ARG A 45 -0.15 -1.19 -8.19
C ARG A 45 -0.35 -2.44 -7.32
N PHE A 46 0.04 -3.61 -7.83
CA PHE A 46 0.00 -4.84 -7.04
C PHE A 46 0.99 -4.82 -5.86
N LEU A 47 2.20 -4.29 -6.07
CA LEU A 47 3.18 -4.14 -5.01
C LEU A 47 2.69 -3.19 -3.91
N GLU A 48 2.10 -2.05 -4.28
CA GLU A 48 1.51 -1.09 -3.34
C GLU A 48 0.46 -1.74 -2.44
N GLU A 49 -0.54 -2.42 -3.01
CA GLU A 49 -1.59 -3.11 -2.25
C GLU A 49 -1.03 -4.24 -1.37
N SER A 50 -0.01 -4.96 -1.86
CA SER A 50 0.66 -5.99 -1.07
C SER A 50 1.36 -5.40 0.15
N LEU A 51 2.00 -4.23 -0.01
CA LEU A 51 2.65 -3.49 1.08
C LEU A 51 1.62 -2.94 2.08
N GLU A 52 0.52 -2.38 1.60
CA GLU A 52 -0.59 -1.91 2.44
C GLU A 52 -1.18 -3.06 3.27
N LEU A 53 -1.40 -4.24 2.68
CA LEU A 53 -1.91 -5.42 3.39
C LEU A 53 -0.94 -5.89 4.49
N VAL A 54 0.35 -6.04 4.19
CA VAL A 54 1.31 -6.51 5.21
C VAL A 54 1.54 -5.45 6.29
N GLN A 55 1.48 -4.16 5.95
CA GLN A 55 1.50 -3.07 6.93
C GLN A 55 0.29 -3.17 7.87
N ALA A 56 -0.91 -3.40 7.33
CA ALA A 56 -2.12 -3.60 8.15
C ALA A 56 -2.03 -4.84 9.05
N CYS A 57 -1.24 -5.84 8.66
CA CYS A 57 -0.93 -7.03 9.46
C CYS A 57 0.23 -6.83 10.46
N GLY A 58 0.81 -5.63 10.54
CA GLY A 58 1.88 -5.28 11.49
C GLY A 58 3.31 -5.42 10.97
N CYS A 59 3.51 -5.67 9.67
CA CYS A 59 4.85 -5.68 9.07
C CYS A 59 5.46 -4.27 9.07
N THR A 60 6.69 -4.15 9.53
CA THR A 60 7.44 -2.90 9.50
C THR A 60 8.08 -2.65 8.14
N ALA A 61 8.34 -1.38 7.81
CA ALA A 61 9.09 -1.03 6.61
C ALA A 61 10.50 -1.67 6.56
N SER A 62 11.14 -1.86 7.73
CA SER A 62 12.44 -2.52 7.81
C SER A 62 12.34 -4.00 7.41
N GLU A 63 11.34 -4.73 7.92
CA GLU A 63 11.10 -6.14 7.55
C GLU A 63 10.77 -6.26 6.05
N ALA A 64 9.94 -5.35 5.51
CA ALA A 64 9.63 -5.31 4.09
C ALA A 64 10.89 -5.11 3.23
N HIS A 65 11.78 -4.17 3.59
CA HIS A 65 13.03 -3.94 2.85
C HIS A 65 13.99 -5.15 2.93
N GLN A 66 14.07 -5.84 4.07
CA GLN A 66 14.87 -7.07 4.18
C GLN A 66 14.35 -8.15 3.20
N LEU A 67 13.03 -8.28 3.03
CA LEU A 67 12.44 -9.19 2.06
C LEU A 67 12.70 -8.74 0.61
N VAL A 68 12.71 -7.43 0.34
CA VAL A 68 13.12 -6.90 -0.97
C VAL A 68 14.54 -7.37 -1.31
N ASP A 69 15.51 -7.11 -0.42
CA ASP A 69 16.91 -7.51 -0.66
C ASP A 69 17.03 -9.04 -0.85
N TYR A 70 16.31 -9.81 -0.03
CA TYR A 70 16.33 -11.27 -0.10
C TYR A 70 15.72 -11.85 -1.39
N VAL A 71 14.66 -11.25 -1.92
CA VAL A 71 13.99 -11.72 -3.15
C VAL A 71 14.77 -11.26 -4.38
N PHE A 72 15.15 -9.98 -4.44
CA PHE A 72 15.89 -9.42 -5.58
C PHE A 72 17.35 -9.89 -5.65
N GLY A 73 17.88 -10.50 -4.58
CA GLY A 73 19.17 -11.18 -4.57
C GLY A 73 19.16 -12.58 -5.22
N ARG A 74 18.03 -13.08 -5.71
CA ARG A 74 17.90 -14.42 -6.34
C ARG A 74 17.71 -14.33 -7.86
N PRO A 75 17.90 -15.44 -8.60
CA PRO A 75 17.49 -15.52 -10.00
C PRO A 75 16.00 -15.22 -10.17
N VAL A 76 15.66 -14.53 -11.26
CA VAL A 76 14.27 -14.19 -11.61
C VAL A 76 13.45 -15.48 -11.82
N GLY A 77 12.28 -15.54 -11.17
CA GLY A 77 11.34 -16.66 -11.25
C GLY A 77 10.46 -16.67 -12.51
N GLU A 78 9.75 -17.79 -12.71
CA GLU A 78 8.76 -17.94 -13.79
C GLU A 78 7.43 -17.32 -13.37
N ARG A 79 6.80 -16.51 -14.24
CA ARG A 79 5.65 -15.68 -13.88
C ARG A 79 4.45 -16.48 -13.38
N ALA A 80 4.09 -17.59 -14.02
CA ALA A 80 2.95 -18.40 -13.59
C ALA A 80 3.20 -19.06 -12.23
N GLN A 81 4.44 -19.50 -11.97
CA GLN A 81 4.87 -19.98 -10.66
C GLN A 81 4.74 -18.91 -9.57
N GLU A 82 5.22 -17.68 -9.83
CA GLU A 82 5.14 -16.60 -8.85
C GLU A 82 3.70 -16.15 -8.57
N VAL A 83 2.83 -16.13 -9.59
CA VAL A 83 1.38 -15.90 -9.41
C VAL A 83 0.77 -16.98 -8.51
N GLY A 84 1.14 -18.24 -8.71
CA GLY A 84 0.72 -19.35 -7.84
C GLY A 84 1.22 -19.17 -6.40
N GLY A 85 2.48 -18.80 -6.24
CA GLY A 85 3.11 -18.54 -4.94
C GLY A 85 2.37 -17.45 -4.15
N VAL A 86 2.15 -16.29 -4.76
CA VAL A 86 1.39 -15.17 -4.17
C VAL A 86 -0.04 -15.59 -3.81
N THR A 87 -0.72 -16.34 -4.66
CA THR A 87 -2.10 -16.77 -4.38
C THR A 87 -2.18 -17.65 -3.14
N VAL A 88 -1.25 -18.61 -3.00
CA VAL A 88 -1.19 -19.50 -1.85
C VAL A 88 -0.82 -18.74 -0.57
N THR A 89 0.15 -17.82 -0.64
CA THR A 89 0.57 -17.06 0.56
C THR A 89 -0.46 -16.03 0.98
N LEU A 90 -1.20 -15.40 0.05
CA LEU A 90 -2.33 -14.54 0.37
C LEU A 90 -3.43 -15.34 1.11
N ALA A 91 -3.79 -16.52 0.61
CA ALA A 91 -4.76 -17.38 1.28
C ALA A 91 -4.31 -17.77 2.69
N ALA A 92 -3.04 -18.13 2.86
CA ALA A 92 -2.45 -18.47 4.16
C ALA A 92 -2.45 -17.27 5.12
N LEU A 93 -2.12 -16.07 4.64
CA LEU A 93 -2.17 -14.84 5.43
C LEU A 93 -3.61 -14.54 5.87
N CYS A 94 -4.58 -14.59 4.96
CA CYS A 94 -6.00 -14.38 5.29
C CYS A 94 -6.48 -15.39 6.35
N LEU A 95 -6.12 -16.67 6.22
CA LEU A 95 -6.44 -17.68 7.25
C LEU A 95 -5.82 -17.33 8.61
N ALA A 96 -4.57 -16.88 8.65
CA ALA A 96 -3.90 -16.48 9.88
C ALA A 96 -4.51 -15.23 10.53
N GLN A 97 -5.08 -14.32 9.72
CA GLN A 97 -5.74 -13.10 10.15
C GLN A 97 -7.26 -13.27 10.38
N GLY A 98 -7.82 -14.46 10.13
CA GLY A 98 -9.26 -14.71 10.25
C GLY A 98 -10.11 -13.99 9.20
N LEU A 99 -9.56 -13.75 8.01
CA LEU A 99 -10.21 -13.07 6.89
C LEU A 99 -10.67 -14.07 5.81
N ASP A 100 -11.84 -13.82 5.22
CA ASP A 100 -12.26 -14.49 3.99
C ASP A 100 -11.72 -13.70 2.77
N MET A 101 -10.71 -14.27 2.10
CA MET A 101 -10.05 -13.62 0.97
C MET A 101 -11.01 -13.32 -0.20
N HIS A 102 -12.00 -14.18 -0.43
CA HIS A 102 -12.92 -14.02 -1.54
C HIS A 102 -13.96 -12.95 -1.21
N ALA A 103 -14.55 -12.99 -0.01
CA ALA A 103 -15.50 -11.98 0.43
C ALA A 103 -14.88 -10.57 0.49
N ALA A 104 -13.61 -10.46 0.92
CA ALA A 104 -12.86 -9.21 0.89
C ALA A 104 -12.69 -8.69 -0.55
N GLY A 105 -12.30 -9.57 -1.48
CA GLY A 105 -12.19 -9.25 -2.90
C GLY A 105 -13.50 -8.77 -3.52
N GLU A 106 -14.63 -9.45 -3.26
CA GLU A 106 -15.95 -9.05 -3.75
C GLU A 106 -16.38 -7.68 -3.20
N THR A 107 -16.16 -7.46 -1.90
CA THR A 107 -16.48 -6.18 -1.24
C THR A 107 -15.69 -5.04 -1.88
N GLU A 108 -14.40 -5.25 -2.10
CA GLU A 108 -13.54 -4.23 -2.69
C GLU A 108 -13.89 -3.99 -4.17
N LEU A 109 -14.15 -5.03 -4.95
CA LEU A 109 -14.57 -4.89 -6.34
C LEU A 109 -15.88 -4.09 -6.45
N ALA A 110 -16.86 -4.36 -5.58
CA ALA A 110 -18.10 -3.60 -5.52
C ALA A 110 -17.85 -2.13 -5.15
N ARG A 111 -16.94 -1.86 -4.20
CA ARG A 111 -16.58 -0.51 -3.77
C ARG A 111 -15.88 0.29 -4.88
N VAL A 112 -14.89 -0.28 -5.58
CA VAL A 112 -14.14 0.48 -6.60
C VAL A 112 -15.01 0.87 -7.80
N TRP A 113 -16.11 0.16 -8.06
CA TRP A 113 -17.13 0.56 -9.02
C TRP A 113 -17.84 1.87 -8.65
N THR A 114 -17.97 2.20 -7.36
CA THR A 114 -18.54 3.49 -6.93
C THR A 114 -17.55 4.64 -7.09
N GLN A 115 -16.26 4.33 -7.31
CA GLN A 115 -15.15 5.30 -7.31
C GLN A 115 -14.61 5.62 -8.71
N VAL A 116 -15.26 5.17 -9.78
CA VAL A 116 -14.76 5.26 -11.17
C VAL A 116 -14.32 6.69 -11.54
N GLU A 117 -15.16 7.69 -11.29
CA GLU A 117 -14.82 9.08 -11.66
C GLU A 117 -13.67 9.65 -10.82
N ALA A 118 -13.61 9.32 -9.53
CA ALA A 118 -12.49 9.74 -8.68
C ALA A 118 -11.18 9.08 -9.11
N ILE A 119 -11.22 7.80 -9.52
CA ILE A 119 -10.06 7.07 -10.03
C ILE A 119 -9.57 7.67 -11.35
N ARG A 120 -10.48 8.00 -12.27
CA ARG A 120 -10.15 8.68 -13.53
C ARG A 120 -9.50 10.04 -13.30
N ALA A 121 -10.06 10.84 -12.39
CA ALA A 121 -9.50 12.15 -12.05
C ALA A 121 -8.09 12.03 -11.48
N LYS A 122 -7.86 11.08 -10.55
CA LYS A 122 -6.53 10.79 -10.00
C LYS A 122 -5.55 10.34 -11.09
N GLN A 123 -5.99 9.47 -12.00
CA GLN A 123 -5.14 8.99 -13.08
C GLN A 123 -4.75 10.10 -14.05
N ALA A 124 -5.68 10.98 -14.40
CA ALA A 124 -5.41 12.13 -15.27
C ALA A 124 -4.40 13.13 -14.67
N ALA A 125 -4.31 13.18 -13.34
CA ALA A 125 -3.38 14.04 -12.62
C ALA A 125 -1.98 13.43 -12.42
N LYS A 126 -1.73 12.17 -12.81
CA LYS A 126 -0.42 11.53 -12.60
C LYS A 126 0.67 12.14 -13.49
N PRO A 127 1.85 12.47 -12.93
CA PRO A 127 3.02 12.82 -13.73
C PRO A 127 3.46 11.63 -14.60
N LYS A 128 3.85 11.88 -15.85
CA LYS A 128 4.12 10.83 -16.85
C LYS A 128 5.36 9.95 -16.60
N HIS A 129 6.16 10.19 -15.55
CA HIS A 129 7.49 9.57 -15.40
C HIS A 129 7.86 9.13 -13.98
N SER A 130 6.91 8.96 -13.06
CA SER A 130 7.20 8.47 -11.70
C SER A 130 6.21 7.39 -11.28
N PRO A 131 6.67 6.27 -10.71
CA PRO A 131 5.77 5.26 -10.12
C PRO A 131 5.12 5.77 -8.82
N LEU A 132 5.71 6.78 -8.19
CA LEU A 132 5.18 7.41 -6.99
C LEU A 132 4.23 8.55 -7.39
N PRO A 133 3.08 8.71 -6.70
CA PRO A 133 2.27 9.92 -6.83
C PRO A 133 3.13 11.15 -6.52
N ALA A 134 2.81 12.30 -7.13
CA ALA A 134 3.48 13.55 -6.80
C ALA A 134 3.40 13.75 -5.27
N ALA A 135 4.55 13.73 -4.60
CA ALA A 135 4.60 13.81 -3.15
C ALA A 135 3.88 15.09 -2.69
N ALA A 136 2.95 14.96 -1.74
CA ALA A 136 2.54 16.11 -0.97
C ALA A 136 3.79 16.72 -0.31
N PRO A 137 3.94 18.05 -0.23
CA PRO A 137 5.10 18.65 0.42
C PRO A 137 5.16 18.16 1.87
N GLN A 138 6.08 17.23 2.12
CA GLN A 138 6.38 16.78 3.48
C GLN A 138 7.03 17.97 4.21
N PRO A 139 6.53 18.37 5.39
CA PRO A 139 7.17 19.43 6.15
C PRO A 139 8.63 19.05 6.43
N ILE A 140 9.52 20.04 6.42
CA ILE A 140 10.99 19.87 6.55
C ILE A 140 11.37 18.99 7.75
N ILE A 141 10.53 18.99 8.80
CA ILE A 141 10.65 18.16 10.01
C ILE A 141 10.57 16.65 9.70
N GLY A 142 9.73 16.21 8.76
CA GLY A 142 9.61 14.81 8.36
C GLY A 142 10.91 14.27 7.75
N ARG A 143 11.56 15.06 6.89
CA ARG A 143 12.87 14.70 6.32
C ARG A 143 13.96 14.61 7.38
N LEU A 144 13.93 15.49 8.38
CA LEU A 144 14.93 15.51 9.45
C LEU A 144 14.73 14.32 10.42
N MET A 145 13.48 13.95 10.72
CA MET A 145 13.16 12.78 11.54
C MET A 145 13.63 11.48 10.87
N ASP A 146 13.35 11.31 9.57
CA ASP A 146 13.79 10.15 8.80
C ASP A 146 15.32 10.04 8.73
N GLN A 147 16.01 11.18 8.55
CA GLN A 147 17.47 11.26 8.55
C GLN A 147 18.08 10.97 9.93
N ILE A 148 17.43 11.39 11.02
CA ILE A 148 17.90 11.12 12.39
C ILE A 148 17.69 9.64 12.74
N SER A 149 16.59 9.02 12.30
CA SER A 149 16.36 7.58 12.49
C SER A 149 17.26 6.68 11.64
N ALA A 150 17.84 7.21 10.56
CA ALA A 150 18.71 6.48 9.64
C ALA A 150 20.21 6.57 9.99
N LEU A 151 20.59 7.32 11.04
CA LEU A 151 21.97 7.37 11.51
C LEU A 151 22.32 6.06 12.24
N PRO A 152 23.41 5.36 11.89
CA PRO A 152 23.84 4.17 12.60
C PRO A 152 24.07 4.51 14.08
N VAL A 153 23.46 3.73 14.97
CA VAL A 153 23.65 3.81 16.42
C VAL A 153 25.15 3.72 16.71
N LEU A 154 25.77 4.84 17.12
CA LEU A 154 27.10 4.82 17.73
C LEU A 154 26.95 4.10 19.08
N TRP A 155 27.43 2.85 19.08
CA TRP A 155 27.52 1.87 20.15
C TRP A 155 27.62 2.45 21.57
N GLY A 156 26.73 2.02 22.50
CA GLY A 156 27.11 2.01 23.92
C GLY A 156 26.08 2.22 25.05
N LEU A 157 24.78 2.42 24.83
CA LEU A 157 23.82 2.54 25.95
C LEU A 157 22.46 1.90 25.61
N ASN A 158 21.99 1.00 26.48
CA ASN A 158 20.91 0.04 26.22
C ASN A 158 19.48 0.62 26.31
N GLU A 159 19.22 1.83 25.83
CA GLU A 159 17.86 2.40 25.69
C GLU A 159 17.79 3.39 24.50
N PRO A 160 16.84 3.27 23.55
CA PRO A 160 16.69 4.20 22.44
C PRO A 160 16.37 5.64 22.91
N GLY A 161 17.19 6.62 22.53
CA GLY A 161 16.85 8.05 22.63
C GLY A 161 17.00 8.71 24.00
N ALA A 162 17.74 8.12 24.95
CA ALA A 162 17.94 8.71 26.28
C ALA A 162 18.76 10.02 26.27
N LEU A 163 19.70 10.17 25.33
CA LEU A 163 20.54 11.38 25.23
C LEU A 163 19.82 12.59 24.61
N LEU A 164 18.88 12.34 23.68
CA LEU A 164 18.15 13.40 22.98
C LEU A 164 17.08 14.04 23.87
N ARG A 165 16.38 13.26 24.70
CA ARG A 165 15.33 13.79 25.60
C ARG A 165 15.84 14.79 26.64
N ASN A 166 17.15 14.78 26.94
CA ASN A 166 17.77 15.63 27.95
C ASN A 166 18.67 16.73 27.37
N SER A 167 18.77 16.87 26.04
CA SER A 167 19.59 17.92 25.44
C SER A 167 18.79 19.21 25.22
N ASP A 168 19.46 20.36 25.36
CA ASP A 168 18.87 21.67 25.11
C ASP A 168 18.33 21.79 23.67
N VAL A 169 18.93 21.07 22.73
CA VAL A 169 18.51 21.01 21.32
C VAL A 169 17.10 20.42 21.18
N PHE A 170 16.76 19.37 21.93
CA PHE A 170 15.42 18.79 21.88
C PHE A 170 14.37 19.73 22.48
N ARG A 171 14.71 20.46 23.56
CA ARG A 171 13.82 21.47 24.15
C ARG A 171 13.58 22.65 23.19
N VAL A 172 14.62 23.09 22.48
CA VAL A 172 14.51 24.13 21.45
C VAL A 172 13.63 23.66 20.28
N LEU A 173 13.79 22.42 19.82
CA LEU A 173 12.95 21.86 18.74
C LEU A 173 11.48 21.72 19.16
N VAL A 174 11.21 21.29 20.39
CA VAL A 174 9.83 21.21 20.92
C VAL A 174 9.23 22.60 21.16
N ALA A 175 10.03 23.59 21.54
CA ALA A 175 9.57 24.97 21.68
C ALA A 175 9.22 25.57 20.31
N ALA A 176 10.10 25.43 19.31
CA ALA A 176 9.88 25.88 17.95
C ALA A 176 8.64 25.21 17.31
N GLY A 177 8.45 23.90 17.54
CA GLY A 177 7.26 23.19 17.06
C GLY A 177 5.96 23.69 17.69
N ARG A 178 5.97 24.05 18.98
CA ARG A 178 4.79 24.61 19.66
C ARG A 178 4.47 26.04 19.20
N GLU A 179 5.49 26.85 18.95
CA GLU A 179 5.33 28.21 18.42
C GLU A 179 4.75 28.19 17.01
N GLN A 180 5.24 27.27 16.16
CA GLN A 180 4.74 27.12 14.80
C GLN A 180 3.28 26.60 14.76
N ALA A 181 2.94 25.62 15.61
CA ALA A 181 1.55 25.17 15.74
C ALA A 181 0.61 26.28 16.26
N ALA A 182 1.09 27.17 17.12
CA ALA A 182 0.33 28.32 17.59
C ALA A 182 0.10 29.35 16.48
N LEU A 183 1.09 29.57 15.60
CA LEU A 183 0.98 30.46 14.45
C LEU A 183 0.02 29.92 13.39
N GLU A 184 0.08 28.60 13.12
CA GLU A 184 -0.85 27.93 12.20
C GLU A 184 -2.29 27.97 12.73
N HIS A 185 -2.49 27.70 14.03
CA HIS A 185 -3.80 27.82 14.65
C HIS A 185 -4.34 29.27 14.65
N ALA A 186 -3.47 30.27 14.88
CA ALA A 186 -3.85 31.67 14.80
C ALA A 186 -4.22 32.11 13.37
N ALA A 187 -3.53 31.57 12.36
CA ALA A 187 -3.85 31.81 10.95
C ALA A 187 -5.20 31.19 10.56
N ASP A 188 -5.50 29.98 11.04
CA ASP A 188 -6.79 29.31 10.80
C ASP A 188 -7.96 30.05 11.47
N VAL A 189 -7.77 30.53 12.71
CA VAL A 189 -8.77 31.34 13.42
C VAL A 189 -9.01 32.69 12.72
N ALA A 190 -7.95 33.32 12.19
CA ALA A 190 -8.07 34.55 11.41
C ALA A 190 -8.77 34.33 10.06
N ALA A 191 -8.57 33.17 9.43
CA ALA A 191 -9.25 32.81 8.18
C ALA A 191 -10.75 32.47 8.38
N GLY A 192 -11.11 31.93 9.55
CA GLY A 192 -12.50 31.58 9.89
C GLY A 192 -13.36 32.71 10.47
N SER A 193 -12.81 33.90 10.69
CA SER A 193 -13.52 35.07 11.27
C SER A 193 -13.68 36.25 10.31
N ALA A 194 -13.38 36.06 9.02
CA ALA A 194 -13.78 37.02 7.99
C ALA A 194 -15.30 36.88 7.71
N PRO A 195 -16.10 37.96 7.85
CA PRO A 195 -17.54 37.93 7.59
C PRO A 195 -17.88 37.74 6.10
#